data_AF-A0A1X1FEJ0-F1
#
_entry.id   AF-A0A1X1FEJ0-F1
#
_cell.length_a   1.000
_cell.length_b   1.000
_cell.length_c   1.000
_cell.angle_alpha   90.00
_cell.angle_beta   90.00
_cell.angle_gamma   90.00
#
_symmetry.space_group_name_H-M   'P 1'
#
loop_
_entity.id
_entity.type
_entity.pdbx_description
1 polymer ?
#
loop_
_entity_poly.entity_id
_entity_poly.type
_entity_poly.pdbx_seq_one_letter_code
_entity_poly.pdbx_strand_id
1 'polypeptide(L)'
;MKPKRIILGLLCAGVVLGGGFSVQKTYADETQSVRTAKSQNEAEIVELQPSDVEISGDTITRLTSQAVAQKLINGGALVIPESLASKIGAAVFSRNSLQRLAGNDGEGISSVTAHGIQYVEQFSFTGNSIKTIDFPEATEVHQEAFSYNQIEAVHLPKVTEIHGIAFRSNKIASLDLPLVQFIDRRAFYNNYLTELTLPNCAYIDRAAFENNQIQKLNLPNAEIIREDAFKHNNIRSIDLPEAVKIGESAFAVNEIERLELPKIIEIGTNAFTDNKITSVDLPSDVAVQDDAFAKQFHTNNRHKSELADKTPIPFTDILSSQGISFKVGGVEQLTSDNINIDAPSVSADNDKKELLNPDKINPIDLEIQAPSIHYSIYSQISLTEEPSVTPPTTNPGGSNTTDPVKPTPPIAPTPTDPVEPEKPTTEVPNNAEKKGSTVHAIKGLYMYKTANFTKNQRIARYPKQKRINRPMFVITDYARSKGGALRYKVRDVNHKSKSAGKIGYITAHHKYVVQAYYQSVPKNKKITVIGTNGIHAYKNETLTRRAKSYKKGTHLRVKKIVKHNLTTRYQLSNGYYVTANKKLVIQGNY
;
A
#
# COMPACT_ATOMS: atom_id res chain seq x y z
N MET A 1 17.55 -26.59 37.62
CA MET A 1 16.64 -25.43 37.76
C MET A 1 17.12 -24.31 36.84
N LYS A 2 16.18 -23.75 36.07
CA LYS A 2 16.23 -22.72 35.00
C LYS A 2 17.29 -21.58 35.14
N PRO A 3 17.84 -21.05 34.03
CA PRO A 3 18.31 -19.66 33.99
C PRO A 3 17.15 -18.73 33.57
N LYS A 4 16.92 -17.67 34.36
CA LYS A 4 15.94 -16.61 34.07
C LYS A 4 16.63 -15.39 33.44
N ARG A 5 15.93 -14.82 32.47
CA ARG A 5 16.16 -13.58 31.71
C ARG A 5 16.39 -12.35 32.61
N ILE A 6 17.24 -11.43 32.16
CA ILE A 6 17.25 -10.03 32.60
C ILE A 6 16.78 -9.17 31.43
N ILE A 7 15.66 -8.48 31.66
CA ILE A 7 15.12 -7.39 30.86
C ILE A 7 15.53 -6.11 31.59
N LEU A 8 16.18 -5.17 30.90
CA LEU A 8 16.48 -3.83 31.43
C LEU A 8 15.64 -2.81 30.66
N GLY A 9 14.54 -2.36 31.29
CA GLY A 9 13.81 -1.16 30.92
C GLY A 9 14.23 -0.02 31.84
N LEU A 10 14.78 1.05 31.28
CA LEU A 10 15.15 2.27 32.00
C LEU A 10 14.05 3.30 31.81
N LEU A 11 13.33 3.59 32.90
CA LEU A 11 12.41 4.71 33.04
C LEU A 11 13.13 5.81 33.84
N CYS A 12 13.27 6.99 33.26
CA CYS A 12 13.83 8.16 33.92
C CYS A 12 12.79 8.83 34.83
N ALA A 13 13.15 9.04 36.11
CA ALA A 13 12.53 10.03 36.97
C ALA A 13 13.63 10.61 37.88
N GLY A 14 14.08 11.83 37.58
CA GLY A 14 15.05 12.57 38.39
C GLY A 14 14.34 13.45 39.42
N VAL A 15 14.66 13.24 40.70
CA VAL A 15 14.38 14.16 41.80
C VAL A 15 15.71 14.79 42.22
N VAL A 16 15.70 16.11 42.28
CA VAL A 16 16.80 16.99 42.70
C VAL A 16 16.85 17.05 44.23
N LEU A 17 18.04 16.86 44.82
CA LEU A 17 18.42 17.48 46.09
C LEU A 17 19.92 17.79 46.05
N GLY A 18 20.26 19.03 46.37
CA GLY A 18 21.62 19.57 46.36
C GLY A 18 22.19 19.83 47.75
N GLY A 19 23.36 20.50 47.73
CA GLY A 19 24.12 20.95 48.90
C GLY A 19 25.41 20.13 49.06
N GLY A 20 26.62 20.69 49.14
CA GLY A 20 27.11 22.05 49.28
C GLY A 20 28.58 21.98 49.78
N PHE A 21 29.28 23.12 49.78
CA PHE A 21 30.61 23.41 50.37
C PHE A 21 31.87 23.33 49.47
N SER A 22 32.21 24.47 48.81
CA SER A 22 33.30 25.44 49.13
C SER A 22 34.54 24.92 49.92
N VAL A 23 35.82 25.19 49.65
CA VAL A 23 36.55 26.48 49.38
C VAL A 23 38.00 26.25 48.82
N GLN A 24 38.39 27.10 47.86
CA GLN A 24 39.68 27.73 47.43
C GLN A 24 41.12 27.12 47.53
N LYS A 25 41.80 27.24 46.36
CA LYS A 25 43.16 27.75 46.00
C LYS A 25 44.45 27.09 46.53
N THR A 26 45.32 26.64 45.59
CA THR A 26 46.60 27.30 45.20
C THR A 26 47.20 26.73 43.90
N TYR A 27 47.98 27.54 43.19
CA TYR A 27 48.66 27.28 41.90
C TYR A 27 49.97 26.49 42.06
N ALA A 28 50.24 25.50 41.19
CA ALA A 28 51.36 25.47 40.22
C ALA A 28 51.71 24.04 39.74
N ASP A 29 51.73 23.91 38.41
CA ASP A 29 52.57 23.07 37.53
C ASP A 29 52.63 21.54 37.72
N GLU A 30 51.90 20.84 36.83
CA GLU A 30 52.37 19.58 36.26
C GLU A 30 51.86 19.48 34.82
N THR A 31 52.72 19.88 33.88
CA THR A 31 52.62 19.52 32.47
C THR A 31 52.57 18.00 32.30
N GLN A 32 51.75 17.57 31.35
CA GLN A 32 51.55 16.19 30.86
C GLN A 32 50.54 15.34 31.64
N SER A 33 49.30 15.29 31.12
CA SER A 33 48.50 14.05 30.90
C SER A 33 46.99 14.27 30.99
N VAL A 34 46.42 15.24 30.25
CA VAL A 34 44.98 15.20 29.94
C VAL A 34 44.76 15.56 28.48
N ARG A 35 45.04 14.58 27.60
CA ARG A 35 44.33 14.46 26.33
C ARG A 35 43.49 13.20 26.40
N THR A 36 42.30 13.33 25.80
CA THR A 36 41.41 12.27 25.29
C THR A 36 40.65 11.40 26.28
N ALA A 37 39.43 11.84 26.59
CA ALA A 37 38.26 10.96 26.64
C ALA A 37 36.97 11.76 26.36
N LYS A 38 36.85 12.33 25.14
CA LYS A 38 35.59 12.82 24.58
C LYS A 38 35.73 12.96 23.06
N SER A 39 35.25 11.95 22.32
CA SER A 39 34.55 12.14 21.04
C SER A 39 33.95 10.80 20.63
N GLN A 40 32.63 10.67 20.78
CA GLN A 40 31.89 9.88 19.79
C GLN A 40 32.09 10.61 18.45
N ASN A 41 32.51 9.87 17.42
CA ASN A 41 32.74 10.41 16.08
C ASN A 41 31.45 11.03 15.52
N GLU A 42 31.25 12.34 15.71
CA GLU A 42 30.28 13.11 14.95
C GLU A 42 30.78 13.21 13.50
N ALA A 43 29.91 12.93 12.54
CA ALA A 43 30.25 13.00 11.12
C ALA A 43 30.66 14.43 10.74
N GLU A 44 31.68 14.59 9.89
CA GLU A 44 32.09 15.90 9.38
C GLU A 44 30.93 16.56 8.62
N ILE A 45 30.53 17.77 9.02
CA ILE A 45 29.52 18.55 8.32
C ILE A 45 30.11 19.13 7.04
N VAL A 46 29.44 18.88 5.91
CA VAL A 46 29.83 19.33 4.58
C VAL A 46 28.70 20.21 4.02
N GLU A 47 28.79 21.51 4.27
CA GLU A 47 27.84 22.50 3.74
C GLU A 47 28.27 22.96 2.35
N LEU A 48 27.39 22.76 1.35
CA LEU A 48 27.68 23.11 -0.03
C LEU A 48 27.73 24.62 -0.25
N GLN A 49 28.76 25.07 -0.96
CA GLN A 49 28.85 26.42 -1.50
C GLN A 49 28.46 26.43 -2.99
N PRO A 50 28.05 27.59 -3.53
CA PRO A 50 27.77 27.72 -4.97
C PRO A 50 28.93 27.29 -5.87
N SER A 51 30.18 27.41 -5.41
CA SER A 51 31.38 26.97 -6.14
C SER A 51 31.55 25.45 -6.21
N ASP A 52 30.86 24.69 -5.34
CA ASP A 52 31.02 23.24 -5.26
C ASP A 52 30.18 22.48 -6.30
N VAL A 53 29.25 23.17 -6.96
CA VAL A 53 28.23 22.57 -7.81
C VAL A 53 28.02 23.33 -9.12
N GLU A 54 27.55 22.63 -10.15
CA GLU A 54 26.91 23.26 -11.31
C GLU A 54 25.41 23.35 -11.10
N ILE A 55 24.86 24.53 -11.36
CA ILE A 55 23.43 24.81 -11.27
C ILE A 55 22.93 25.25 -12.65
N SER A 56 21.88 24.58 -13.15
CA SER A 56 21.19 24.97 -14.37
C SER A 56 19.77 25.41 -14.04
N GLY A 57 19.53 26.72 -14.17
CA GLY A 57 18.30 27.33 -13.68
C GLY A 57 18.24 27.28 -12.16
N ASP A 58 17.41 26.39 -11.62
CA ASP A 58 17.17 26.21 -10.18
C ASP A 58 17.40 24.74 -9.75
N THR A 59 18.23 24.04 -10.51
CA THR A 59 18.54 22.63 -10.30
C THR A 59 20.05 22.46 -10.14
N ILE A 60 20.48 21.86 -9.03
CA ILE A 60 21.84 21.34 -8.89
C ILE A 60 21.97 20.18 -9.87
N THR A 61 22.78 20.33 -10.92
CA THR A 61 22.92 19.31 -11.97
C THR A 61 24.17 18.45 -11.79
N ARG A 62 25.16 18.91 -11.02
CA ARG A 62 26.42 18.19 -10.80
C ARG A 62 27.16 18.71 -9.58
N LEU A 63 27.79 17.82 -8.81
CA LEU A 63 28.86 18.19 -7.88
C LEU A 63 30.17 18.32 -8.66
N THR A 64 30.94 19.38 -8.46
CA THR A 64 32.20 19.65 -9.18
C THR A 64 33.43 19.64 -8.28
N SER A 65 33.27 19.93 -7.00
CA SER A 65 34.36 19.96 -6.04
C SER A 65 34.82 18.55 -5.63
N GLN A 66 36.02 18.14 -6.05
CA GLN A 66 36.63 16.87 -5.66
C GLN A 66 36.87 16.79 -4.15
N ALA A 67 37.26 17.90 -3.51
CA ALA A 67 37.46 17.95 -2.06
C ALA A 67 36.16 17.70 -1.30
N VAL A 68 35.04 18.30 -1.74
CA VAL A 68 33.72 18.03 -1.17
C VAL A 68 33.30 16.58 -1.42
N ALA A 69 33.49 16.06 -2.64
CA ALA A 69 33.21 14.67 -2.94
C ALA A 69 33.99 13.70 -2.03
N GLN A 70 35.25 14.02 -1.74
CA GLN A 70 36.11 13.23 -0.86
C GLN A 70 35.61 13.20 0.59
N LYS A 71 35.11 14.32 1.11
CA LYS A 71 34.50 14.38 2.44
C LYS A 71 33.19 13.60 2.49
N LEU A 72 32.33 13.79 1.49
CA LEU A 72 31.05 13.11 1.40
C LEU A 72 31.19 11.59 1.24
N ILE A 73 32.10 11.10 0.38
CA ILE A 73 32.31 9.66 0.18
C ILE A 73 32.88 8.99 1.45
N ASN A 74 33.57 9.75 2.31
CA ASN A 74 34.16 9.27 3.55
C ASN A 74 33.21 9.38 4.78
N GLY A 75 31.90 9.53 4.57
CA GLY A 75 30.93 9.59 5.68
C GLY A 75 30.48 10.99 6.09
N GLY A 76 30.77 12.02 5.29
CA GLY A 76 30.34 13.39 5.58
C GLY A 76 28.81 13.57 5.63
N ALA A 77 28.35 14.45 6.51
CA ALA A 77 26.97 14.89 6.63
C ALA A 77 26.70 16.06 5.67
N LEU A 78 25.86 15.86 4.65
CA LEU A 78 25.60 16.86 3.62
C LEU A 78 24.59 17.90 4.10
N VAL A 79 24.94 19.17 3.97
CA VAL A 79 24.01 20.30 4.15
C VAL A 79 23.89 21.07 2.84
N ILE A 80 22.66 21.21 2.34
CA ILE A 80 22.32 22.02 1.17
C ILE A 80 21.60 23.28 1.69
N PRO A 81 22.24 24.46 1.62
CA PRO A 81 21.63 25.71 2.07
C PRO A 81 20.33 26.03 1.32
N GLU A 82 19.36 26.63 2.01
CA GLU A 82 18.05 26.97 1.44
C GLU A 82 18.15 27.86 0.18
N SER A 83 19.14 28.75 0.15
CA SER A 83 19.36 29.68 -0.96
C SER A 83 20.04 29.05 -2.19
N LEU A 84 20.50 27.80 -2.11
CA LEU A 84 21.36 27.23 -3.17
C LEU A 84 20.55 26.81 -4.40
N ALA A 85 19.44 26.09 -4.21
CA ALA A 85 18.55 25.63 -5.27
C ALA A 85 17.26 25.08 -4.68
N SER A 86 16.20 24.95 -5.48
CA SER A 86 15.00 24.19 -5.11
C SER A 86 14.97 22.75 -5.63
N LYS A 87 15.92 22.33 -6.48
CA LYS A 87 15.92 20.99 -7.08
C LYS A 87 17.29 20.33 -7.09
N ILE A 88 17.28 19.01 -6.94
CA ILE A 88 18.45 18.16 -7.13
C ILE A 88 18.23 17.31 -8.38
N GLY A 89 19.14 17.44 -9.34
CA GLY A 89 19.12 16.68 -10.58
C GLY A 89 19.44 15.20 -10.38
N ALA A 90 19.17 14.41 -11.43
CA ALA A 90 19.37 12.98 -11.40
C ALA A 90 20.82 12.57 -11.04
N ALA A 91 20.95 11.62 -10.12
CA ALA A 91 22.21 10.99 -9.70
C ALA A 91 23.33 11.91 -9.17
N VAL A 92 23.05 13.19 -8.86
CA VAL A 92 24.04 14.20 -8.44
C VAL A 92 24.90 13.72 -7.27
N PHE A 93 24.27 13.19 -6.22
CA PHE A 93 24.90 12.72 -5.00
C PHE A 93 24.81 11.19 -4.84
N SER A 94 24.62 10.45 -5.95
CA SER A 94 24.68 8.98 -5.90
C SER A 94 26.07 8.53 -5.49
N ARG A 95 26.20 7.40 -4.79
CA ARG A 95 27.52 6.88 -4.38
C ARG A 95 28.48 6.73 -5.56
N ASN A 96 27.97 6.28 -6.71
CA ASN A 96 28.76 6.17 -7.94
C ASN A 96 29.26 7.52 -8.46
N SER A 97 28.46 8.59 -8.35
CA SER A 97 28.89 9.94 -8.74
C SER A 97 29.95 10.49 -7.80
N LEU A 98 29.80 10.27 -6.49
CA LEU A 98 30.79 10.66 -5.49
C LEU A 98 32.12 9.89 -5.68
N GLN A 99 32.06 8.57 -5.82
CA GLN A 99 33.24 7.72 -6.05
C GLN A 99 34.03 8.16 -7.29
N ARG A 100 33.33 8.42 -8.41
CA ARG A 100 33.97 8.88 -9.65
C ARG A 100 34.66 10.23 -9.48
N LEU A 101 34.06 11.16 -8.72
CA LEU A 101 34.61 12.50 -8.55
C LEU A 101 35.72 12.54 -7.49
N ALA A 102 35.57 11.81 -6.39
CA ALA A 102 36.55 11.74 -5.32
C ALA A 102 37.81 10.97 -5.75
N GLY A 103 37.66 9.90 -6.53
CA GLY A 103 38.75 9.04 -6.99
C GLY A 103 39.08 7.88 -6.04
N ASN A 104 38.28 7.70 -4.97
CA ASN A 104 38.38 6.59 -4.04
C ASN A 104 36.99 6.04 -3.70
N ASP A 105 36.96 4.88 -3.06
CA ASP A 105 35.74 4.30 -2.51
C ASP A 105 35.60 4.62 -1.02
N GLY A 106 34.36 4.62 -0.53
CA GLY A 106 34.04 4.91 0.88
C GLY A 106 32.60 4.57 1.24
N GLU A 107 32.19 4.89 2.46
CA GLU A 107 30.84 4.58 2.97
C GLU A 107 29.74 5.41 2.29
N GLY A 108 30.08 6.56 1.70
CA GLY A 108 29.11 7.50 1.14
C GLY A 108 28.59 8.50 2.17
N ILE A 109 27.59 9.29 1.77
CA ILE A 109 27.00 10.33 2.64
C ILE A 109 26.36 9.69 3.87
N SER A 110 26.52 10.29 5.05
CA SER A 110 25.96 9.79 6.32
C SER A 110 24.60 10.39 6.70
N SER A 111 24.32 11.63 6.31
CA SER A 111 23.03 12.31 6.50
C SER A 111 22.84 13.42 5.47
N VAL A 112 21.59 13.83 5.23
CA VAL A 112 21.28 14.93 4.31
C VAL A 112 20.28 15.89 4.93
N THR A 113 20.65 17.17 4.98
CA THR A 113 19.78 18.27 5.38
C THR A 113 19.64 19.26 4.22
N ALA A 114 18.41 19.52 3.77
CA ALA A 114 18.15 20.29 2.56
C ALA A 114 16.82 21.07 2.66
N HIS A 115 16.87 22.21 3.37
CA HIS A 115 15.67 22.99 3.71
C HIS A 115 14.99 23.67 2.51
N GLY A 116 15.72 24.02 1.45
CA GLY A 116 15.14 24.67 0.26
C GLY A 116 14.67 23.71 -0.84
N ILE A 117 14.96 22.42 -0.71
CA ILE A 117 14.76 21.46 -1.82
C ILE A 117 13.32 20.96 -1.87
N GLN A 118 12.65 21.27 -2.98
CA GLN A 118 11.28 20.87 -3.28
C GLN A 118 11.21 19.59 -4.13
N TYR A 119 12.24 19.35 -4.96
CA TYR A 119 12.27 18.22 -5.90
C TYR A 119 13.58 17.45 -5.82
N VAL A 120 13.49 16.15 -5.55
CA VAL A 120 14.63 15.21 -5.59
C VAL A 120 14.44 14.27 -6.78
N GLU A 121 15.24 14.44 -7.83
CA GLU A 121 15.15 13.61 -9.04
C GLU A 121 15.63 12.16 -8.81
N GLN A 122 15.51 11.37 -9.88
CA GLN A 122 15.83 9.95 -9.85
C GLN A 122 17.31 9.67 -9.49
N PHE A 123 17.53 8.65 -8.67
CA PHE A 123 18.86 8.18 -8.24
C PHE A 123 19.71 9.21 -7.47
N SER A 124 19.19 10.39 -7.11
CA SER A 124 20.01 11.51 -6.63
C SER A 124 20.87 11.17 -5.41
N PHE A 125 20.44 10.27 -4.53
CA PHE A 125 21.17 9.83 -3.32
C PHE A 125 21.31 8.31 -3.22
N THR A 126 21.11 7.57 -4.32
CA THR A 126 21.12 6.10 -4.27
C THR A 126 22.47 5.54 -3.85
N GLY A 127 22.43 4.47 -3.05
CA GLY A 127 23.60 3.65 -2.73
C GLY A 127 24.55 4.21 -1.68
N ASN A 128 24.19 5.27 -0.94
CA ASN A 128 25.06 5.83 0.12
C ASN A 128 24.86 5.11 1.47
N SER A 129 25.39 5.69 2.56
CA SER A 129 25.16 5.23 3.95
C SER A 129 24.30 6.20 4.75
N ILE A 130 23.33 6.86 4.09
CA ILE A 130 22.52 7.92 4.70
C ILE A 130 21.65 7.31 5.80
N LYS A 131 21.74 7.85 7.02
CA LYS A 131 20.94 7.43 8.19
C LYS A 131 19.73 8.34 8.44
N THR A 132 19.84 9.62 8.12
CA THR A 132 18.78 10.60 8.33
C THR A 132 18.63 11.51 7.13
N ILE A 133 17.38 11.86 6.80
CA ILE A 133 17.06 12.88 5.80
C ILE A 133 16.12 13.92 6.36
N ASP A 134 16.40 15.18 6.04
CA ASP A 134 15.60 16.34 6.42
C ASP A 134 15.33 17.24 5.20
N PHE A 135 14.10 17.16 4.69
CA PHE A 135 13.63 17.86 3.48
C PHE A 135 12.23 18.46 3.75
N PRO A 136 12.12 19.52 4.55
CA PRO A 136 10.84 20.07 5.00
C PRO A 136 9.99 20.63 3.84
N GLU A 137 10.62 21.07 2.76
CA GLU A 137 9.97 21.66 1.59
C GLU A 137 9.74 20.68 0.43
N ALA A 138 10.19 19.43 0.55
CA ALA A 138 10.03 18.44 -0.52
C ALA A 138 8.55 18.09 -0.73
N THR A 139 8.07 18.28 -1.96
CA THR A 139 6.70 17.92 -2.35
C THR A 139 6.64 16.57 -3.08
N GLU A 140 7.74 16.17 -3.73
CA GLU A 140 7.83 14.96 -4.55
C GLU A 140 9.20 14.28 -4.38
N VAL A 141 9.20 12.95 -4.25
CA VAL A 141 10.44 12.14 -4.24
C VAL A 141 10.42 11.16 -5.41
N HIS A 142 11.35 11.32 -6.35
CA HIS A 142 11.36 10.55 -7.60
C HIS A 142 11.98 9.15 -7.46
N GLN A 143 11.88 8.40 -8.56
CA GLN A 143 12.27 6.99 -8.63
C GLN A 143 13.69 6.75 -8.11
N GLU A 144 13.83 5.83 -7.16
CA GLU A 144 15.12 5.39 -6.63
C GLU A 144 15.99 6.50 -6.00
N ALA A 145 15.40 7.65 -5.65
CA ALA A 145 16.12 8.80 -5.12
C ALA A 145 16.98 8.46 -3.89
N PHE A 146 16.45 7.68 -2.95
CA PHE A 146 17.09 7.30 -1.68
C PHE A 146 17.22 5.78 -1.52
N SER A 147 17.18 5.01 -2.60
CA SER A 147 17.30 3.55 -2.54
C SER A 147 18.68 3.12 -2.05
N TYR A 148 18.75 1.96 -1.41
CA TYR A 148 20.01 1.34 -0.95
C TYR A 148 20.82 2.28 -0.04
N ASN A 149 20.20 2.72 1.05
CA ASN A 149 20.83 3.53 2.08
C ASN A 149 20.65 2.86 3.45
N GLN A 150 20.93 3.58 4.54
CA GLN A 150 20.72 3.13 5.91
C GLN A 150 19.69 3.98 6.65
N ILE A 151 18.71 4.55 5.93
CA ILE A 151 17.83 5.59 6.48
C ILE A 151 16.97 5.00 7.58
N GLU A 152 17.01 5.62 8.76
CA GLU A 152 16.21 5.29 9.94
C GLU A 152 15.16 6.36 10.21
N ALA A 153 15.49 7.64 9.97
CA ALA A 153 14.61 8.79 10.18
C ALA A 153 14.37 9.57 8.88
N VAL A 154 13.09 9.84 8.60
CA VAL A 154 12.62 10.56 7.41
C VAL A 154 11.79 11.76 7.84
N HIS A 155 12.19 12.97 7.44
CA HIS A 155 11.38 14.19 7.62
C HIS A 155 10.97 14.77 6.25
N LEU A 156 9.71 14.52 5.87
CA LEU A 156 9.10 14.90 4.59
C LEU A 156 7.64 15.39 4.77
N PRO A 157 7.38 16.43 5.58
CA PRO A 157 6.03 16.81 6.01
C PRO A 157 5.12 17.28 4.87
N LYS A 158 5.70 17.75 3.74
CA LYS A 158 4.97 18.32 2.60
C LYS A 158 4.83 17.38 1.40
N VAL A 159 5.38 16.16 1.48
CA VAL A 159 5.40 15.26 0.33
C VAL A 159 4.00 14.72 0.04
N THR A 160 3.59 14.79 -1.23
CA THR A 160 2.29 14.29 -1.68
C THR A 160 2.40 13.03 -2.54
N GLU A 161 3.56 12.83 -3.19
CA GLU A 161 3.82 11.72 -4.10
C GLU A 161 5.20 11.09 -3.84
N ILE A 162 5.22 9.75 -3.72
CA ILE A 162 6.46 8.97 -3.59
C ILE A 162 6.52 7.97 -4.74
N HIS A 163 7.52 8.14 -5.61
CA HIS A 163 7.68 7.34 -6.83
C HIS A 163 8.42 6.04 -6.59
N GLY A 164 8.43 5.18 -7.62
CA GLY A 164 8.81 3.79 -7.45
C GLY A 164 10.23 3.62 -6.91
N ILE A 165 10.42 2.68 -5.99
CA ILE A 165 11.74 2.32 -5.45
C ILE A 165 12.41 3.48 -4.67
N ALA A 166 11.75 4.61 -4.42
CA ALA A 166 12.35 5.81 -3.81
C ALA A 166 13.12 5.53 -2.50
N PHE A 167 12.58 4.70 -1.61
CA PHE A 167 13.14 4.35 -0.30
C PHE A 167 13.43 2.85 -0.17
N ARG A 168 13.57 2.12 -1.29
CA ARG A 168 13.84 0.69 -1.26
C ARG A 168 15.13 0.35 -0.51
N SER A 169 15.11 -0.73 0.27
CA SER A 169 16.30 -1.28 0.95
C SER A 169 16.97 -0.24 1.84
N ASN A 170 16.23 0.20 2.87
CA ASN A 170 16.66 1.11 3.92
C ASN A 170 16.39 0.48 5.30
N LYS A 171 16.49 1.26 6.37
CA LYS A 171 16.23 0.83 7.76
C LYS A 171 15.06 1.58 8.40
N ILE A 172 14.11 2.08 7.60
CA ILE A 172 13.05 2.97 8.09
C ILE A 172 12.12 2.18 8.99
N ALA A 173 11.97 2.62 10.24
CA ALA A 173 11.15 1.94 11.25
C ALA A 173 9.80 2.63 11.52
N SER A 174 9.73 3.94 11.27
CA SER A 174 8.51 4.75 11.41
C SER A 174 8.43 5.75 10.25
N LEU A 175 7.21 6.12 9.89
CA LEU A 175 6.96 6.96 8.73
C LEU A 175 5.75 7.86 8.98
N ASP A 176 5.97 9.16 9.00
CA ASP A 176 4.91 10.17 9.07
C ASP A 176 4.79 10.88 7.70
N LEU A 177 3.67 10.63 7.02
CA LEU A 177 3.39 11.08 5.66
C LEU A 177 1.95 11.58 5.54
N PRO A 178 1.59 12.67 6.23
CA PRO A 178 0.18 13.05 6.42
C PRO A 178 -0.52 13.48 5.13
N LEU A 179 0.24 13.96 4.14
CA LEU A 179 -0.28 14.50 2.88
C LEU A 179 -0.13 13.55 1.69
N VAL A 180 0.47 12.36 1.88
CA VAL A 180 0.73 11.44 0.77
C VAL A 180 -0.56 10.86 0.22
N GLN A 181 -0.73 11.01 -1.09
CA GLN A 181 -1.88 10.52 -1.84
C GLN A 181 -1.53 9.38 -2.80
N PHE A 182 -0.24 9.20 -3.10
CA PHE A 182 0.23 8.23 -4.08
C PHE A 182 1.56 7.61 -3.64
N ILE A 183 1.59 6.29 -3.59
CA ILE A 183 2.78 5.48 -3.32
C ILE A 183 2.93 4.46 -4.44
N ASP A 184 4.02 4.60 -5.18
CA ASP A 184 4.30 3.82 -6.38
C ASP A 184 5.05 2.51 -6.06
N ARG A 185 5.29 1.71 -7.11
CA ARG A 185 5.82 0.36 -7.03
C ARG A 185 7.10 0.31 -6.20
N ARG A 186 7.12 -0.55 -5.17
CA ARG A 186 8.28 -0.81 -4.31
C ARG A 186 8.87 0.41 -3.61
N ALA A 187 8.09 1.49 -3.44
CA ALA A 187 8.57 2.72 -2.80
C ALA A 187 9.27 2.48 -1.46
N PHE A 188 8.72 1.61 -0.60
CA PHE A 188 9.25 1.26 0.72
C PHE A 188 9.57 -0.23 0.85
N TYR A 189 9.84 -0.92 -0.27
CA TYR A 189 10.24 -2.35 -0.26
C TYR A 189 11.47 -2.57 0.62
N ASN A 190 11.45 -3.62 1.45
CA ASN A 190 12.58 -4.04 2.28
C ASN A 190 13.05 -2.92 3.23
N ASN A 191 12.20 -2.60 4.20
CA ASN A 191 12.46 -1.68 5.30
C ASN A 191 12.08 -2.37 6.64
N TYR A 192 12.02 -1.62 7.74
CA TYR A 192 11.67 -2.14 9.07
C TYR A 192 10.43 -1.47 9.66
N LEU A 193 9.50 -1.01 8.80
CA LEU A 193 8.29 -0.32 9.26
C LEU A 193 7.51 -1.24 10.20
N THR A 194 7.19 -0.76 11.40
CA THR A 194 6.40 -1.52 12.39
C THR A 194 4.93 -1.06 12.47
N GLU A 195 4.67 0.18 12.07
CA GLU A 195 3.34 0.75 11.95
C GLU A 195 3.26 1.66 10.73
N LEU A 196 2.06 1.76 10.15
CA LEU A 196 1.81 2.60 8.99
C LEU A 196 0.41 3.19 9.04
N THR A 197 0.33 4.52 8.94
CA THR A 197 -0.91 5.26 8.76
C THR A 197 -0.82 6.11 7.50
N LEU A 198 -1.74 5.90 6.55
CA LEU A 198 -1.82 6.70 5.31
C LEU A 198 -3.24 7.23 5.14
N PRO A 199 -3.59 8.35 5.79
CA PRO A 199 -4.99 8.77 5.91
C PRO A 199 -5.59 9.20 4.57
N ASN A 200 -4.78 9.59 3.60
CA ASN A 200 -5.25 10.15 2.32
C ASN A 200 -4.90 9.27 1.09
N CYS A 201 -4.29 8.10 1.30
CA CYS A 201 -3.80 7.27 0.21
C CYS A 201 -4.88 6.30 -0.28
N ALA A 202 -5.47 6.61 -1.44
CA ALA A 202 -6.52 5.78 -2.04
C ALA A 202 -5.99 4.59 -2.84
N TYR A 203 -4.69 4.58 -3.15
CA TYR A 203 -4.11 3.70 -4.14
C TYR A 203 -2.68 3.30 -3.75
N ILE A 204 -2.46 2.00 -3.56
CA ILE A 204 -1.18 1.43 -3.14
C ILE A 204 -0.68 0.49 -4.23
N ASP A 205 0.45 0.83 -4.87
CA ASP A 205 0.98 0.07 -6.01
C ASP A 205 1.75 -1.19 -5.58
N ARG A 206 2.16 -1.95 -6.59
CA ARG A 206 2.77 -3.26 -6.46
C ARG A 206 3.97 -3.24 -5.52
N ALA A 207 3.96 -4.15 -4.54
CA ALA A 207 5.04 -4.36 -3.58
C ALA A 207 5.48 -3.08 -2.84
N ALA A 208 4.62 -2.08 -2.70
CA ALA A 208 4.97 -0.78 -2.12
C ALA A 208 5.58 -0.91 -0.71
N PHE A 209 5.06 -1.84 0.11
CA PHE A 209 5.47 -2.11 1.49
C PHE A 209 5.85 -3.58 1.72
N GLU A 210 6.20 -4.31 0.66
CA GLU A 210 6.64 -5.71 0.76
C GLU A 210 7.94 -5.82 1.58
N ASN A 211 8.07 -6.90 2.37
CA ASN A 211 9.22 -7.19 3.23
C ASN A 211 9.46 -6.07 4.25
N ASN A 212 8.48 -5.84 5.11
CA ASN A 212 8.57 -4.93 6.25
C ASN A 212 8.20 -5.70 7.53
N GLN A 213 7.94 -5.00 8.64
CA GLN A 213 7.59 -5.58 9.94
C GLN A 213 6.26 -5.02 10.46
N ILE A 214 5.38 -4.59 9.55
CA ILE A 214 4.19 -3.80 9.89
C ILE A 214 3.26 -4.68 10.71
N GLN A 215 2.90 -4.23 11.92
CA GLN A 215 1.95 -4.87 12.82
C GLN A 215 0.62 -4.12 12.85
N LYS A 216 0.70 -2.78 12.82
CA LYS A 216 -0.45 -1.87 12.83
C LYS A 216 -0.57 -1.16 11.50
N LEU A 217 -1.69 -1.37 10.82
CA LEU A 217 -1.97 -0.77 9.52
C LEU A 217 -3.29 0.01 9.58
N ASN A 218 -3.26 1.28 9.21
CA ASN A 218 -4.45 2.14 9.13
C ASN A 218 -4.53 2.83 7.76
N LEU A 219 -5.49 2.40 6.94
CA LEU A 219 -5.68 2.82 5.55
C LEU A 219 -7.15 3.17 5.27
N PRO A 220 -7.71 4.20 5.92
CA PRO A 220 -9.15 4.42 5.97
C PRO A 220 -9.76 4.76 4.61
N ASN A 221 -8.94 5.18 3.63
CA ASN A 221 -9.37 5.60 2.30
C ASN A 221 -8.82 4.72 1.17
N ALA A 222 -8.13 3.62 1.47
CA ALA A 222 -7.52 2.78 0.43
C ALA A 222 -8.59 2.02 -0.37
N GLU A 223 -8.76 2.38 -1.64
CA GLU A 223 -9.70 1.73 -2.57
C GLU A 223 -9.06 0.52 -3.28
N ILE A 224 -7.81 0.65 -3.71
CA ILE A 224 -7.12 -0.38 -4.50
C ILE A 224 -5.75 -0.66 -3.91
N ILE A 225 -5.52 -1.94 -3.61
CA ILE A 225 -4.24 -2.46 -3.10
C ILE A 225 -3.73 -3.47 -4.12
N ARG A 226 -2.59 -3.19 -4.75
CA ARG A 226 -2.04 -4.04 -5.83
C ARG A 226 -1.23 -5.24 -5.32
N GLU A 227 -0.77 -6.02 -6.30
CA GLU A 227 0.05 -7.22 -6.12
C GLU A 227 1.18 -7.02 -5.11
N ASP A 228 1.36 -7.98 -4.21
CA ASP A 228 2.41 -8.03 -3.18
C ASP A 228 2.48 -6.80 -2.24
N ALA A 229 1.52 -5.87 -2.27
CA ALA A 229 1.66 -4.54 -1.66
C ALA A 229 2.12 -4.55 -0.18
N PHE A 230 1.60 -5.48 0.61
CA PHE A 230 1.90 -5.71 2.03
C PHE A 230 2.40 -7.13 2.30
N LYS A 231 2.89 -7.84 1.28
CA LYS A 231 3.42 -9.20 1.44
C LYS A 231 4.63 -9.23 2.37
N HIS A 232 4.76 -10.31 3.15
CA HIS A 232 5.83 -10.48 4.13
C HIS A 232 5.89 -9.32 5.13
N ASN A 233 4.87 -9.25 5.99
CA ASN A 233 4.77 -8.33 7.12
C ASN A 233 4.25 -9.10 8.35
N ASN A 234 3.93 -8.39 9.43
CA ASN A 234 3.47 -8.96 10.68
C ASN A 234 2.05 -8.47 11.03
N ILE A 235 1.23 -8.16 10.02
CA ILE A 235 -0.06 -7.48 10.20
C ILE A 235 -1.04 -8.43 10.86
N ARG A 236 -1.69 -8.02 11.95
CA ARG A 236 -2.66 -8.85 12.71
C ARG A 236 -4.11 -8.50 12.45
N SER A 237 -4.37 -7.23 12.19
CA SER A 237 -5.70 -6.71 11.90
C SER A 237 -5.60 -5.71 10.77
N ILE A 238 -6.57 -5.75 9.87
CA ILE A 238 -6.73 -4.73 8.85
C ILE A 238 -8.13 -4.15 8.94
N ASP A 239 -8.22 -2.84 8.82
CA ASP A 239 -9.46 -2.11 8.61
C ASP A 239 -9.37 -1.43 7.24
N LEU A 240 -10.20 -1.87 6.31
CA LEU A 240 -10.19 -1.47 4.91
C LEU A 240 -11.61 -1.14 4.43
N PRO A 241 -12.26 -0.11 5.02
CA PRO A 241 -13.69 0.13 4.81
C PRO A 241 -14.03 0.57 3.38
N GLU A 242 -13.03 1.12 2.66
CA GLU A 242 -13.17 1.61 1.28
C GLU A 242 -12.56 0.67 0.23
N ALA A 243 -11.96 -0.45 0.63
CA ALA A 243 -11.27 -1.33 -0.32
C ALA A 243 -12.27 -2.01 -1.26
N VAL A 244 -12.09 -1.78 -2.57
CA VAL A 244 -12.89 -2.39 -3.64
C VAL A 244 -12.12 -3.48 -4.38
N LYS A 245 -10.79 -3.46 -4.34
CA LYS A 245 -9.93 -4.44 -4.99
C LYS A 245 -8.64 -4.72 -4.23
N ILE A 246 -8.38 -5.99 -3.99
CA ILE A 246 -7.14 -6.50 -3.42
C ILE A 246 -6.44 -7.38 -4.45
N GLY A 247 -5.18 -7.08 -4.75
CA GLY A 247 -4.39 -7.75 -5.78
C GLY A 247 -3.78 -9.08 -5.34
N GLU A 248 -3.14 -9.76 -6.29
CA GLU A 248 -2.46 -11.03 -6.06
C GLU A 248 -1.43 -10.94 -4.94
N SER A 249 -1.45 -11.87 -3.99
CA SER A 249 -0.53 -11.90 -2.84
C SER A 249 -0.45 -10.61 -2.01
N ALA A 250 -1.42 -9.69 -2.12
CA ALA A 250 -1.31 -8.34 -1.55
C ALA A 250 -1.06 -8.33 -0.05
N PHE A 251 -1.64 -9.27 0.69
CA PHE A 251 -1.48 -9.47 2.13
C PHE A 251 -0.92 -10.87 2.46
N ALA A 252 -0.28 -11.53 1.50
CA ALA A 252 0.31 -12.84 1.71
C ALA A 252 1.41 -12.81 2.78
N VAL A 253 1.53 -13.90 3.56
CA VAL A 253 2.56 -14.05 4.60
C VAL A 253 2.50 -12.91 5.62
N ASN A 254 1.45 -12.93 6.42
CA ASN A 254 1.15 -11.99 7.50
C ASN A 254 0.59 -12.75 8.71
N GLU A 255 0.05 -12.04 9.71
CA GLU A 255 -0.55 -12.64 10.90
C GLU A 255 -2.05 -12.32 11.03
N ILE A 256 -2.76 -12.05 9.91
CA ILE A 256 -4.13 -11.54 9.96
C ILE A 256 -5.06 -12.62 10.52
N GLU A 257 -5.88 -12.27 11.51
CA GLU A 257 -6.79 -13.21 12.18
C GLU A 257 -8.24 -13.12 11.69
N ARG A 258 -8.70 -11.91 11.37
CA ARG A 258 -10.08 -11.63 10.98
C ARG A 258 -10.13 -10.62 9.85
N LEU A 259 -11.13 -10.77 8.99
CA LEU A 259 -11.36 -9.92 7.84
C LEU A 259 -12.82 -9.53 7.72
N GLU A 260 -13.05 -8.23 7.62
CA GLU A 260 -14.33 -7.63 7.23
C GLU A 260 -14.06 -6.64 6.10
N LEU A 261 -14.64 -6.89 4.93
CA LEU A 261 -14.35 -6.12 3.71
C LEU A 261 -15.66 -5.70 3.02
N PRO A 262 -16.41 -4.71 3.56
CA PRO A 262 -17.80 -4.48 3.18
C PRO A 262 -18.01 -3.99 1.73
N LYS A 263 -16.98 -3.43 1.10
CA LYS A 263 -17.04 -2.87 -0.27
C LYS A 263 -16.24 -3.66 -1.31
N ILE A 264 -15.66 -4.78 -0.93
CA ILE A 264 -14.77 -5.54 -1.81
C ILE A 264 -15.54 -6.16 -2.97
N ILE A 265 -14.99 -6.04 -4.17
CA ILE A 265 -15.56 -6.61 -5.39
C ILE A 265 -14.64 -7.69 -5.94
N GLU A 266 -13.33 -7.59 -5.72
CA GLU A 266 -12.34 -8.51 -6.28
C GLU A 266 -11.20 -8.75 -5.29
N ILE A 267 -10.92 -10.03 -5.03
CA ILE A 267 -9.80 -10.51 -4.22
C ILE A 267 -8.92 -11.40 -5.11
N GLY A 268 -7.68 -10.99 -5.33
CA GLY A 268 -6.74 -11.65 -6.23
C GLY A 268 -6.18 -12.98 -5.71
N THR A 269 -5.50 -13.70 -6.61
CA THR A 269 -4.90 -15.00 -6.33
C THR A 269 -3.94 -14.91 -5.14
N ASN A 270 -3.98 -15.86 -4.21
CA ASN A 270 -3.12 -15.86 -3.01
C ASN A 270 -3.19 -14.58 -2.15
N ALA A 271 -4.20 -13.70 -2.31
CA ALA A 271 -4.21 -12.37 -1.68
C ALA A 271 -3.95 -12.40 -0.17
N PHE A 272 -4.46 -13.40 0.53
CA PHE A 272 -4.32 -13.62 1.97
C PHE A 272 -3.74 -15.01 2.30
N THR A 273 -2.97 -15.62 1.39
CA THR A 273 -2.27 -16.89 1.69
C THR A 273 -1.33 -16.73 2.87
N ASP A 274 -1.09 -17.80 3.63
CA ASP A 274 -0.11 -17.83 4.73
C ASP A 274 -0.40 -16.73 5.78
N ASN A 275 -1.65 -16.66 6.25
CA ASN A 275 -2.09 -15.80 7.35
C ASN A 275 -2.57 -16.65 8.54
N LYS A 276 -3.39 -16.11 9.44
CA LYS A 276 -4.01 -16.82 10.58
C LYS A 276 -5.53 -16.64 10.58
N ILE A 277 -6.14 -16.53 9.39
CA ILE A 277 -7.52 -16.09 9.26
C ILE A 277 -8.48 -17.19 9.70
N THR A 278 -9.25 -16.91 10.75
CA THR A 278 -10.32 -17.78 11.25
C THR A 278 -11.71 -17.23 10.99
N SER A 279 -11.83 -15.93 10.68
CA SER A 279 -13.12 -15.29 10.40
C SER A 279 -13.04 -14.39 9.17
N VAL A 280 -13.94 -14.60 8.22
CA VAL A 280 -14.08 -13.78 7.01
C VAL A 280 -15.54 -13.35 6.84
N ASP A 281 -15.77 -12.07 6.57
CA ASP A 281 -17.08 -11.53 6.18
C ASP A 281 -16.95 -10.66 4.92
N LEU A 282 -17.60 -11.11 3.84
CA LEU A 282 -17.58 -10.49 2.52
C LEU A 282 -19.00 -10.19 2.03
N PRO A 283 -19.20 -9.14 1.21
CA PRO A 283 -20.46 -8.87 0.53
C PRO A 283 -20.81 -9.97 -0.49
N SER A 284 -22.06 -9.96 -0.97
CA SER A 284 -22.47 -10.81 -2.09
C SER A 284 -21.68 -10.44 -3.36
N ASP A 285 -21.59 -11.37 -4.30
CA ASP A 285 -21.02 -11.16 -5.65
C ASP A 285 -19.52 -10.82 -5.70
N VAL A 286 -18.81 -10.96 -4.59
CA VAL A 286 -17.35 -10.81 -4.54
C VAL A 286 -16.68 -11.86 -5.44
N ALA A 287 -15.81 -11.41 -6.34
CA ALA A 287 -14.97 -12.28 -7.15
C ALA A 287 -13.69 -12.65 -6.38
N VAL A 288 -13.68 -13.84 -5.79
CA VAL A 288 -12.50 -14.43 -5.14
C VAL A 288 -11.74 -15.27 -6.17
N GLN A 289 -10.45 -15.01 -6.33
CA GLN A 289 -9.58 -15.79 -7.22
C GLN A 289 -8.91 -16.95 -6.47
N ASP A 290 -8.25 -17.81 -7.24
CA ASP A 290 -7.61 -19.03 -6.74
C ASP A 290 -6.70 -18.81 -5.52
N ASP A 291 -6.81 -19.71 -4.55
CA ASP A 291 -6.00 -19.74 -3.33
C ASP A 291 -5.98 -18.44 -2.51
N ALA A 292 -6.95 -17.54 -2.72
CA ALA A 292 -6.99 -16.23 -2.06
C ALA A 292 -6.87 -16.32 -0.53
N PHE A 293 -7.40 -17.38 0.08
CA PHE A 293 -7.35 -17.64 1.52
C PHE A 293 -6.73 -19.01 1.85
N ALA A 294 -5.89 -19.55 0.99
CA ALA A 294 -5.22 -20.83 1.24
C ALA A 294 -4.19 -20.75 2.38
N LYS A 295 -3.82 -21.90 2.94
CA LYS A 295 -2.69 -22.07 3.87
C LYS A 295 -2.76 -21.13 5.08
N GLN A 296 -3.93 -21.00 5.68
CA GLN A 296 -4.04 -20.34 6.98
C GLN A 296 -3.32 -21.18 8.03
N PHE A 297 -2.61 -20.49 8.91
CA PHE A 297 -1.63 -21.02 9.85
C PHE A 297 -0.45 -21.71 9.15
N HIS A 298 0.61 -22.01 9.91
CA HIS A 298 1.75 -22.76 9.38
C HIS A 298 1.74 -24.18 9.95
N THR A 299 2.30 -25.14 9.24
CA THR A 299 2.43 -26.53 9.73
C THR A 299 3.22 -26.63 11.04
N ASN A 300 4.12 -25.69 11.31
CA ASN A 300 4.88 -25.60 12.57
C ASN A 300 4.16 -24.80 13.67
N ASN A 301 3.04 -24.17 13.36
CA ASN A 301 2.22 -23.39 14.28
C ASN A 301 0.74 -23.47 13.86
N ARG A 302 0.17 -24.67 14.00
CA ARG A 302 -1.20 -25.02 13.59
C ARG A 302 -2.24 -24.32 14.46
N HIS A 303 -3.42 -24.08 13.90
CA HIS A 303 -4.60 -23.68 14.67
C HIS A 303 -5.00 -24.81 15.63
N LYS A 304 -5.25 -24.51 16.90
CA LYS A 304 -5.46 -25.54 17.93
C LYS A 304 -6.89 -25.54 18.41
N SER A 305 -7.46 -26.74 18.57
CA SER A 305 -8.77 -26.94 19.17
C SER A 305 -8.83 -28.25 19.96
N GLU A 306 -9.88 -28.41 20.77
CA GLU A 306 -10.16 -29.62 21.52
C GLU A 306 -11.51 -30.19 21.08
N LEU A 307 -11.62 -31.52 21.03
CA LEU A 307 -12.83 -32.22 20.66
C LEU A 307 -12.98 -33.51 21.46
N ALA A 308 -14.21 -33.89 21.78
CA ALA A 308 -14.50 -35.16 22.43
C ALA A 308 -14.10 -36.36 21.55
N ASP A 309 -13.49 -37.38 22.15
CA ASP A 309 -13.10 -38.61 21.45
C ASP A 309 -14.35 -39.43 21.05
N LYS A 310 -14.66 -39.44 19.75
CA LYS A 310 -15.76 -40.20 19.14
C LYS A 310 -15.21 -41.12 18.06
N THR A 311 -15.92 -42.18 17.73
CA THR A 311 -15.51 -43.09 16.64
C THR A 311 -16.72 -43.53 15.83
N PRO A 312 -16.85 -43.11 14.55
CA PRO A 312 -16.02 -42.13 13.84
C PRO A 312 -16.19 -40.70 14.38
N ILE A 313 -15.23 -39.80 14.10
CA ILE A 313 -15.34 -38.36 14.38
C ILE A 313 -16.00 -37.68 13.18
N PRO A 314 -17.20 -37.08 13.32
CA PRO A 314 -17.85 -36.37 12.21
C PRO A 314 -17.12 -35.07 11.85
N PHE A 315 -17.11 -34.70 10.57
CA PHE A 315 -16.54 -33.42 10.12
C PHE A 315 -17.29 -32.21 10.70
N THR A 316 -18.58 -32.34 11.01
CA THR A 316 -19.36 -31.29 11.70
C THR A 316 -18.79 -30.94 13.06
N ASP A 317 -18.35 -31.96 13.81
CA ASP A 317 -17.76 -31.81 15.13
C ASP A 317 -16.37 -31.17 15.03
N ILE A 318 -15.57 -31.60 14.02
CA ILE A 318 -14.27 -30.99 13.71
C ILE A 318 -14.41 -29.51 13.38
N LEU A 319 -15.31 -29.13 12.46
CA LEU A 319 -15.53 -27.74 12.08
C LEU A 319 -15.99 -26.90 13.27
N SER A 320 -16.92 -27.43 14.07
CA SER A 320 -17.45 -26.75 15.25
C SER A 320 -16.37 -26.49 16.30
N SER A 321 -15.43 -27.42 16.48
CA SER A 321 -14.32 -27.25 17.42
C SER A 321 -13.31 -26.18 16.96
N GLN A 322 -13.21 -25.90 15.66
CA GLN A 322 -12.25 -24.92 15.14
C GLN A 322 -12.63 -23.48 15.46
N GLY A 323 -13.92 -23.17 15.62
CA GLY A 323 -14.36 -21.77 15.74
C GLY A 323 -14.01 -20.90 14.53
N ILE A 324 -14.04 -21.49 13.33
CA ILE A 324 -13.82 -20.77 12.06
C ILE A 324 -15.14 -20.40 11.40
N SER A 325 -15.16 -19.32 10.63
CA SER A 325 -16.34 -18.83 9.89
C SER A 325 -15.90 -18.13 8.60
N PHE A 326 -16.64 -18.37 7.52
CA PHE A 326 -16.44 -17.71 6.24
C PHE A 326 -17.80 -17.34 5.65
N LYS A 327 -18.15 -16.05 5.73
CA LYS A 327 -19.44 -15.54 5.26
C LYS A 327 -19.30 -14.78 3.96
N VAL A 328 -20.25 -15.03 3.06
CA VAL A 328 -20.44 -14.28 1.82
C VAL A 328 -21.89 -13.86 1.75
N GLY A 329 -22.15 -12.55 1.67
CA GLY A 329 -23.51 -11.99 1.72
C GLY A 329 -24.27 -12.37 3.00
N GLY A 330 -23.54 -12.54 4.12
CA GLY A 330 -24.11 -12.97 5.41
C GLY A 330 -24.40 -14.47 5.52
N VAL A 331 -24.15 -15.27 4.48
CA VAL A 331 -24.38 -16.74 4.49
C VAL A 331 -23.08 -17.46 4.79
N GLU A 332 -23.10 -18.36 5.79
CA GLU A 332 -21.97 -19.22 6.14
C GLU A 332 -21.64 -20.17 4.99
N GLN A 333 -20.38 -20.19 4.58
CA GLN A 333 -19.88 -20.99 3.48
C GLN A 333 -19.04 -22.17 3.96
N LEU A 334 -18.62 -22.25 5.22
CA LEU A 334 -17.92 -23.44 5.74
C LEU A 334 -18.93 -24.42 6.34
N THR A 335 -19.12 -25.56 5.67
CA THR A 335 -20.02 -26.63 6.11
C THR A 335 -19.31 -27.98 5.97
N SER A 336 -19.75 -29.01 6.68
CA SER A 336 -19.16 -30.36 6.54
C SER A 336 -19.22 -30.88 5.11
N ASP A 337 -20.23 -30.46 4.34
CA ASP A 337 -20.50 -30.99 3.01
C ASP A 337 -19.55 -30.45 1.95
N ASN A 338 -18.99 -29.25 2.17
CA ASN A 338 -18.16 -28.55 1.19
C ASN A 338 -16.69 -28.42 1.60
N ILE A 339 -16.28 -29.18 2.61
CA ILE A 339 -14.87 -29.33 2.98
C ILE A 339 -14.34 -30.72 2.65
N ASN A 340 -13.03 -30.77 2.46
CA ASN A 340 -12.23 -31.97 2.53
C ASN A 340 -11.23 -31.84 3.69
N ILE A 341 -10.88 -32.96 4.30
CA ILE A 341 -9.84 -33.02 5.34
C ILE A 341 -8.74 -33.95 4.85
N ASP A 342 -7.51 -33.45 4.87
CA ASP A 342 -6.29 -34.25 4.81
C ASP A 342 -5.74 -34.41 6.24
N ALA A 343 -5.56 -35.64 6.69
CA ALA A 343 -5.13 -35.96 8.04
C ALA A 343 -4.10 -37.09 7.99
N PRO A 344 -2.81 -36.80 7.78
CA PRO A 344 -1.82 -37.81 7.39
C PRO A 344 -1.52 -38.87 8.45
N SER A 345 -1.91 -38.64 9.71
CA SER A 345 -1.70 -39.57 10.82
C SER A 345 -2.89 -40.49 11.11
N VAL A 346 -4.02 -40.30 10.42
CA VAL A 346 -5.29 -41.02 10.61
C VAL A 346 -5.99 -41.24 9.26
N SER A 347 -7.16 -41.87 9.24
CA SER A 347 -7.90 -42.09 7.98
C SER A 347 -9.09 -41.14 7.87
N ALA A 348 -9.06 -40.23 6.89
CA ALA A 348 -10.18 -39.33 6.59
C ALA A 348 -11.00 -39.86 5.39
N ASP A 349 -12.30 -40.09 5.60
CA ASP A 349 -13.25 -40.46 4.55
C ASP A 349 -14.02 -39.20 4.11
N ASN A 350 -13.56 -38.58 3.02
CA ASN A 350 -14.14 -37.34 2.49
C ASN A 350 -15.50 -37.55 1.81
N ASP A 351 -15.89 -38.78 1.50
CA ASP A 351 -17.20 -39.11 0.95
C ASP A 351 -18.25 -39.24 2.07
N LYS A 352 -17.88 -39.87 3.19
CA LYS A 352 -18.74 -39.99 4.37
C LYS A 352 -18.69 -38.81 5.32
N LYS A 353 -17.72 -37.90 5.15
CA LYS A 353 -17.47 -36.74 6.03
C LYS A 353 -17.16 -37.16 7.48
N GLU A 354 -16.30 -38.17 7.60
CA GLU A 354 -15.94 -38.80 8.86
C GLU A 354 -14.43 -39.06 8.94
N LEU A 355 -13.88 -39.04 10.16
CA LEU A 355 -12.48 -39.37 10.45
C LEU A 355 -12.41 -40.59 11.37
N LEU A 356 -11.57 -41.56 11.00
CA LEU A 356 -11.32 -42.79 11.72
C LEU A 356 -9.93 -42.76 12.36
N ASN A 357 -9.88 -42.96 13.68
CA ASN A 357 -8.65 -42.95 14.47
C ASN A 357 -8.45 -44.27 15.26
N PRO A 358 -8.29 -45.42 14.59
CA PRO A 358 -8.20 -46.73 15.25
C PRO A 358 -6.98 -46.84 16.18
N ASP A 359 -5.90 -46.13 15.86
CA ASP A 359 -4.63 -46.16 16.61
C ASP A 359 -4.57 -45.16 17.77
N LYS A 360 -5.68 -44.46 18.06
CA LYS A 360 -5.81 -43.47 19.15
C LYS A 360 -4.72 -42.39 19.10
N ILE A 361 -4.39 -41.91 17.90
CA ILE A 361 -3.43 -40.82 17.71
C ILE A 361 -3.98 -39.54 18.36
N ASN A 362 -3.15 -38.89 19.17
CA ASN A 362 -3.47 -37.63 19.84
C ASN A 362 -2.16 -36.85 20.12
N PRO A 363 -2.00 -35.60 19.66
CA PRO A 363 -2.95 -34.83 18.86
C PRO A 363 -3.03 -35.30 17.39
N ILE A 364 -4.12 -34.95 16.72
CA ILE A 364 -4.33 -35.19 15.29
C ILE A 364 -4.00 -33.91 14.53
N ASP A 365 -3.00 -33.97 13.66
CA ASP A 365 -2.69 -32.90 12.71
C ASP A 365 -3.52 -33.07 11.44
N LEU A 366 -4.10 -31.97 10.95
CA LEU A 366 -4.92 -31.99 9.74
C LEU A 366 -4.82 -30.69 8.93
N GLU A 367 -5.24 -30.75 7.68
CA GLU A 367 -5.55 -29.60 6.82
C GLU A 367 -7.03 -29.66 6.44
N ILE A 368 -7.78 -28.63 6.80
CA ILE A 368 -9.17 -28.45 6.34
C ILE A 368 -9.10 -27.62 5.07
N GLN A 369 -9.67 -28.14 3.98
CA GLN A 369 -9.68 -27.50 2.67
C GLN A 369 -11.13 -27.26 2.24
N ALA A 370 -11.43 -26.03 1.80
CA ALA A 370 -12.71 -25.65 1.21
C ALA A 370 -12.46 -25.08 -0.21
N PRO A 371 -12.30 -25.95 -1.22
CA PRO A 371 -11.84 -25.53 -2.55
C PRO A 371 -12.79 -24.54 -3.24
N SER A 372 -14.09 -24.65 -2.99
CA SER A 372 -15.12 -23.78 -3.59
C SER A 372 -15.01 -22.31 -3.19
N ILE A 373 -14.37 -22.02 -2.06
CA ILE A 373 -14.16 -20.67 -1.52
C ILE A 373 -12.68 -20.30 -1.39
N HIS A 374 -11.79 -21.11 -1.97
CA HIS A 374 -10.35 -20.88 -1.97
C HIS A 374 -9.73 -20.71 -0.58
N TYR A 375 -10.25 -21.47 0.40
CA TYR A 375 -9.81 -21.44 1.80
C TYR A 375 -9.17 -22.76 2.19
N SER A 376 -8.04 -22.71 2.90
CA SER A 376 -7.53 -23.88 3.64
C SER A 376 -6.84 -23.47 4.92
N ILE A 377 -6.87 -24.33 5.93
CA ILE A 377 -6.28 -24.08 7.25
C ILE A 377 -5.58 -25.31 7.79
N TYR A 378 -4.36 -25.14 8.29
CA TYR A 378 -3.64 -26.17 9.04
C TYR A 378 -4.07 -26.15 10.50
N SER A 379 -4.64 -27.25 10.97
CA SER A 379 -5.15 -27.40 12.33
C SER A 379 -4.53 -28.61 13.06
N GLN A 380 -4.59 -28.57 14.38
CA GLN A 380 -4.24 -29.64 15.31
C GLN A 380 -5.37 -29.78 16.34
N ILE A 381 -5.95 -30.98 16.42
CA ILE A 381 -7.02 -31.30 17.37
C ILE A 381 -6.46 -32.19 18.47
N SER A 382 -6.74 -31.81 19.72
CA SER A 382 -6.53 -32.66 20.89
C SER A 382 -7.83 -33.35 21.27
N LEU A 383 -7.80 -34.68 21.38
CA LEU A 383 -8.96 -35.47 21.79
C LEU A 383 -9.06 -35.53 23.31
N THR A 384 -10.25 -35.25 23.84
CA THR A 384 -10.57 -35.31 25.27
C THR A 384 -11.59 -36.40 25.55
N GLU A 385 -11.51 -37.05 26.71
CA GLU A 385 -12.52 -38.02 27.12
C GLU A 385 -13.88 -37.33 27.28
N GLU A 386 -14.95 -37.90 26.72
CA GLU A 386 -16.30 -37.40 26.97
C GLU A 386 -16.57 -37.39 28.49
N PRO A 387 -17.11 -36.30 29.06
CA PRO A 387 -17.49 -36.31 30.46
C PRO A 387 -18.54 -37.39 30.68
N SER A 388 -18.24 -38.39 31.51
CA SER A 388 -19.18 -39.46 31.83
C SER A 388 -20.41 -38.84 32.54
N VAL A 389 -21.53 -38.71 31.83
CA VAL A 389 -22.79 -38.37 32.47
C VAL A 389 -23.25 -39.60 33.23
N THR A 390 -23.05 -39.61 34.55
CA THR A 390 -23.67 -40.61 35.41
C THR A 390 -25.18 -40.36 35.37
N PRO A 391 -26.02 -41.31 34.93
CA PRO A 391 -27.46 -41.09 34.92
C PRO A 391 -27.96 -40.96 36.36
N PRO A 392 -28.93 -40.06 36.65
CA PRO A 392 -29.53 -39.99 37.98
C PRO A 392 -30.21 -41.32 38.27
N THR A 393 -29.78 -41.98 39.34
CA THR A 393 -30.43 -43.18 39.86
C THR A 393 -31.85 -42.84 40.29
N THR A 394 -32.83 -43.49 39.66
CA THR A 394 -34.22 -43.49 40.09
C THR A 394 -34.32 -44.15 41.46
N ASN A 395 -34.82 -43.42 42.46
CA ASN A 395 -35.33 -44.00 43.70
C ASN A 395 -36.77 -43.51 43.92
N PRO A 396 -37.77 -44.40 44.06
CA PRO A 396 -39.16 -44.02 44.27
C PRO A 396 -39.47 -43.86 45.76
N GLY A 397 -39.98 -42.69 46.15
CA GLY A 397 -40.66 -42.51 47.44
C GLY A 397 -40.31 -41.22 48.17
N GLY A 398 -41.31 -40.35 48.38
CA GLY A 398 -41.17 -39.21 49.29
C GLY A 398 -42.08 -38.04 48.98
N SER A 399 -43.31 -38.13 49.49
CA SER A 399 -44.37 -37.12 49.58
C SER A 399 -43.94 -35.66 49.86
N ASN A 400 -44.59 -34.74 49.11
CA ASN A 400 -45.02 -33.36 49.40
C ASN A 400 -44.38 -32.57 50.57
N THR A 401 -43.84 -31.40 50.24
CA THR A 401 -44.22 -30.12 50.87
C THR A 401 -44.04 -28.94 49.90
N THR A 402 -45.03 -28.06 49.94
CA THR A 402 -45.20 -26.80 49.19
C THR A 402 -44.47 -25.64 49.86
N ASP A 403 -43.87 -24.73 49.08
CA ASP A 403 -44.04 -23.26 49.24
C ASP A 403 -43.40 -22.47 48.08
N PRO A 404 -43.86 -21.22 47.82
CA PRO A 404 -44.02 -20.70 46.47
C PRO A 404 -42.86 -19.84 45.95
N VAL A 405 -42.46 -20.06 44.70
CA VAL A 405 -41.54 -19.17 43.97
C VAL A 405 -42.35 -18.10 43.23
N LYS A 406 -42.08 -16.86 43.61
CA LYS A 406 -42.50 -15.58 43.04
C LYS A 406 -42.33 -15.51 41.51
N PRO A 407 -43.33 -15.02 40.74
CA PRO A 407 -43.21 -14.88 39.30
C PRO A 407 -42.40 -13.63 38.91
N THR A 408 -41.40 -13.81 38.04
CA THR A 408 -40.66 -12.73 37.38
C THR A 408 -41.45 -12.25 36.16
N PRO A 409 -41.55 -10.94 35.87
CA PRO A 409 -42.48 -10.40 34.85
C PRO A 409 -42.01 -10.66 33.40
N PRO A 410 -42.93 -10.64 32.41
CA PRO A 410 -42.59 -10.80 31.01
C PRO A 410 -41.89 -9.54 30.47
N ILE A 411 -40.80 -9.75 29.73
CA ILE A 411 -40.06 -8.72 29.00
C ILE A 411 -40.92 -8.25 27.83
N ALA A 412 -41.25 -6.95 27.81
CA ALA A 412 -41.93 -6.28 26.72
C ALA A 412 -40.99 -6.13 25.50
N PRO A 413 -41.52 -6.19 24.25
CA PRO A 413 -40.72 -6.01 23.05
C PRO A 413 -40.28 -4.54 22.90
N THR A 414 -38.98 -4.35 22.67
CA THR A 414 -38.36 -3.05 22.37
C THR A 414 -38.86 -2.51 21.02
N PRO A 415 -39.18 -1.21 20.88
CA PRO A 415 -39.69 -0.65 19.64
C PRO A 415 -38.61 -0.60 18.54
N THR A 416 -39.02 -0.92 17.32
CA THR A 416 -38.23 -0.81 16.09
C THR A 416 -38.06 0.66 15.70
N ASP A 417 -36.82 1.12 15.55
CA ASP A 417 -36.54 2.44 15.00
C ASP A 417 -36.95 2.53 13.51
N PRO A 418 -37.32 3.73 13.01
CA PRO A 418 -37.87 3.89 11.68
C PRO A 418 -36.84 3.65 10.56
N VAL A 419 -37.26 2.91 9.54
CA VAL A 419 -36.54 2.73 8.27
C VAL A 419 -36.25 4.09 7.63
N GLU A 420 -34.96 4.41 7.48
CA GLU A 420 -34.48 5.52 6.66
C GLU A 420 -34.66 5.16 5.17
N PRO A 421 -35.22 6.04 4.33
CA PRO A 421 -35.53 5.71 2.94
C PRO A 421 -34.27 5.52 2.08
N GLU A 422 -34.23 4.40 1.36
CA GLU A 422 -33.21 4.06 0.36
C GLU A 422 -32.94 5.21 -0.61
N LYS A 423 -31.66 5.59 -0.75
CA LYS A 423 -31.19 6.45 -1.84
C LYS A 423 -31.22 5.66 -3.15
N PRO A 424 -31.71 6.25 -4.26
CA PRO A 424 -31.79 5.56 -5.53
C PRO A 424 -30.40 5.22 -6.08
N THR A 425 -30.18 3.92 -6.31
CA THR A 425 -29.04 3.33 -7.01
C THR A 425 -28.90 3.99 -8.37
N THR A 426 -27.81 4.73 -8.58
CA THR A 426 -27.62 5.47 -9.83
C THR A 426 -27.01 4.54 -10.87
N GLU A 427 -27.85 3.81 -11.62
CA GLU A 427 -27.39 3.08 -12.81
C GLU A 427 -26.65 4.03 -13.77
N VAL A 428 -25.41 3.66 -14.09
CA VAL A 428 -24.54 4.39 -15.02
C VAL A 428 -24.92 3.96 -16.45
N PRO A 429 -25.23 4.88 -17.37
CA PRO A 429 -25.61 4.51 -18.73
C PRO A 429 -24.48 3.76 -19.45
N ASN A 430 -24.81 2.73 -20.25
CA ASN A 430 -23.87 1.94 -21.06
C ASN A 430 -22.91 2.78 -21.96
N ASN A 431 -23.25 4.04 -22.23
CA ASN A 431 -22.49 4.96 -23.08
C ASN A 431 -21.59 5.93 -22.30
N ALA A 432 -21.52 5.81 -20.96
CA ALA A 432 -20.61 6.62 -20.15
C ALA A 432 -19.19 6.04 -20.14
N GLU A 433 -18.18 6.91 -20.19
CA GLU A 433 -16.78 6.52 -20.00
C GLU A 433 -16.57 5.88 -18.63
N LYS A 434 -15.79 4.79 -18.54
CA LYS A 434 -15.61 3.97 -17.33
C LYS A 434 -14.87 4.73 -16.20
N LYS A 435 -15.23 4.49 -14.93
CA LYS A 435 -14.50 4.97 -13.74
C LYS A 435 -13.03 4.55 -13.88
N GLY A 436 -12.13 5.48 -13.55
CA GLY A 436 -10.68 5.40 -13.74
C GLY A 436 -10.18 5.75 -15.15
N SER A 437 -11.07 5.89 -16.15
CA SER A 437 -10.66 6.30 -17.51
C SER A 437 -10.27 7.77 -17.53
N THR A 438 -9.31 8.11 -18.40
CA THR A 438 -8.95 9.51 -18.65
C THR A 438 -9.79 10.07 -19.79
N VAL A 439 -10.43 11.21 -19.58
CA VAL A 439 -11.07 12.04 -20.61
C VAL A 439 -10.29 13.33 -20.81
N HIS A 440 -10.46 13.98 -21.96
CA HIS A 440 -9.95 15.33 -22.18
C HIS A 440 -11.04 16.28 -22.67
N ALA A 441 -10.94 17.56 -22.30
CA ALA A 441 -11.91 18.56 -22.73
C ALA A 441 -11.65 19.02 -24.17
N ILE A 442 -12.68 18.99 -25.01
CA ILE A 442 -12.66 19.47 -26.41
C ILE A 442 -13.28 20.86 -26.57
N LYS A 443 -14.01 21.34 -25.55
CA LYS A 443 -14.53 22.70 -25.41
C LYS A 443 -14.11 23.29 -24.07
N GLY A 444 -14.32 24.60 -23.92
CA GLY A 444 -14.15 25.23 -22.62
C GLY A 444 -15.19 24.72 -21.62
N LEU A 445 -14.77 24.45 -20.38
CA LEU A 445 -15.65 24.02 -19.29
C LEU A 445 -15.17 24.55 -17.94
N TYR A 446 -15.99 24.36 -16.91
CA TYR A 446 -15.61 24.61 -15.52
C TYR A 446 -15.66 23.29 -14.74
N MET A 447 -14.83 23.18 -13.72
CA MET A 447 -14.96 22.20 -12.66
C MET A 447 -15.74 22.80 -11.49
N TYR A 448 -16.59 22.00 -10.87
CA TYR A 448 -17.49 22.43 -9.79
C TYR A 448 -17.31 21.57 -8.52
N LYS A 449 -17.60 22.13 -7.34
CA LYS A 449 -17.62 21.38 -6.07
C LYS A 449 -18.75 20.37 -5.98
N THR A 450 -19.84 20.58 -6.73
CA THR A 450 -21.02 19.70 -6.74
C THR A 450 -21.51 19.42 -8.16
N ALA A 451 -22.31 18.37 -8.34
CA ALA A 451 -22.86 17.96 -9.64
C ALA A 451 -23.87 18.95 -10.27
N ASN A 452 -24.35 19.95 -9.50
CA ASN A 452 -25.42 20.86 -9.92
C ASN A 452 -24.95 22.10 -10.70
N PHE A 453 -23.65 22.37 -10.73
CA PHE A 453 -23.02 23.38 -11.61
C PHE A 453 -23.45 24.83 -11.38
N THR A 454 -23.62 25.24 -10.11
CA THR A 454 -23.89 26.65 -9.77
C THR A 454 -22.62 27.52 -9.81
N LYS A 455 -22.77 28.81 -10.10
CA LYS A 455 -21.64 29.75 -10.32
C LYS A 455 -20.71 29.86 -9.10
N ASN A 456 -21.27 29.88 -7.89
CA ASN A 456 -20.53 29.95 -6.62
C ASN A 456 -19.76 28.64 -6.29
N GLN A 457 -20.06 27.54 -6.97
CA GLN A 457 -19.40 26.25 -6.75
C GLN A 457 -18.26 25.99 -7.75
N ARG A 458 -17.90 26.97 -8.60
CA ARG A 458 -16.80 26.81 -9.58
C ARG A 458 -15.45 26.75 -8.86
N ILE A 459 -14.67 25.71 -9.16
CA ILE A 459 -13.33 25.47 -8.60
C ILE A 459 -12.23 25.93 -9.56
N ALA A 460 -12.42 25.66 -10.86
CA ALA A 460 -11.43 25.94 -11.90
C ALA A 460 -12.10 26.17 -13.25
N ARG A 461 -11.50 27.05 -14.06
CA ARG A 461 -11.91 27.32 -15.45
C ARG A 461 -10.92 26.71 -16.41
N TYR A 462 -11.42 25.97 -17.39
CA TYR A 462 -10.66 25.32 -18.43
C TYR A 462 -11.03 25.93 -19.77
N PRO A 463 -10.27 26.88 -20.31
CA PRO A 463 -10.55 27.45 -21.64
C PRO A 463 -10.41 26.39 -22.74
N LYS A 464 -11.00 26.65 -23.91
CA LYS A 464 -10.82 25.79 -25.09
C LYS A 464 -9.35 25.79 -25.50
N GLN A 465 -8.77 24.61 -25.71
CA GLN A 465 -7.35 24.44 -26.03
C GLN A 465 -7.13 23.71 -27.36
N LYS A 466 -5.98 23.97 -28.00
CA LYS A 466 -5.46 23.13 -29.10
C LYS A 466 -5.27 21.70 -28.59
N ARG A 467 -5.40 20.69 -29.45
CA ARG A 467 -5.41 19.25 -29.07
C ARG A 467 -4.30 18.87 -28.08
N ILE A 468 -3.06 19.24 -28.37
CA ILE A 468 -1.88 18.95 -27.53
C ILE A 468 -1.95 19.57 -26.12
N ASN A 469 -2.74 20.63 -25.94
CA ASN A 469 -2.87 21.39 -24.69
C ASN A 469 -4.22 21.13 -24.00
N ARG A 470 -5.07 20.25 -24.53
CA ARG A 470 -6.39 19.98 -23.93
C ARG A 470 -6.25 19.45 -22.52
N PRO A 471 -7.03 19.97 -21.56
CA PRO A 471 -6.94 19.50 -20.19
C PRO A 471 -7.49 18.08 -20.09
N MET A 472 -6.78 17.23 -19.36
CA MET A 472 -7.15 15.84 -19.07
C MET A 472 -7.67 15.71 -17.65
N PHE A 473 -8.57 14.75 -17.47
CA PHE A 473 -9.23 14.46 -16.21
C PHE A 473 -9.36 12.95 -16.07
N VAL A 474 -9.06 12.41 -14.89
CA VAL A 474 -9.37 11.00 -14.57
C VAL A 474 -10.75 10.97 -13.93
N ILE A 475 -11.64 10.15 -14.47
CA ILE A 475 -12.98 9.93 -13.89
C ILE A 475 -12.80 9.15 -12.60
N THR A 476 -13.19 9.72 -11.48
CA THR A 476 -13.13 9.08 -10.17
C THR A 476 -14.49 8.56 -9.72
N ASP A 477 -15.58 9.12 -10.23
CA ASP A 477 -16.95 8.68 -9.93
C ASP A 477 -17.95 9.30 -10.92
N TYR A 478 -19.22 8.93 -10.79
CA TYR A 478 -20.34 9.52 -11.50
C TYR A 478 -21.24 10.29 -10.54
N ALA A 479 -21.92 11.29 -11.07
CA ALA A 479 -23.04 11.89 -10.37
C ALA A 479 -24.10 12.31 -11.37
N ARG A 480 -25.31 12.54 -10.86
CA ARG A 480 -26.35 13.23 -11.60
C ARG A 480 -26.60 14.58 -10.97
N SER A 481 -26.79 15.60 -11.81
CA SER A 481 -27.37 16.86 -11.33
C SER A 481 -28.81 16.63 -10.85
N LYS A 482 -29.39 17.57 -10.10
CA LYS A 482 -30.82 17.57 -9.74
C LYS A 482 -31.75 17.36 -10.95
N GLY A 483 -31.37 17.86 -12.12
CA GLY A 483 -32.09 17.63 -13.38
C GLY A 483 -31.70 16.36 -14.15
N GLY A 484 -31.11 15.35 -13.49
CA GLY A 484 -30.79 14.04 -14.07
C GLY A 484 -29.57 13.95 -14.98
N ALA A 485 -28.97 15.09 -15.38
CA ALA A 485 -27.84 15.11 -16.29
C ALA A 485 -26.57 14.49 -15.69
N LEU A 486 -25.94 13.57 -16.43
CA LEU A 486 -24.72 12.89 -16.02
C LEU A 486 -23.55 13.86 -15.87
N ARG A 487 -22.77 13.65 -14.81
CA ARG A 487 -21.54 14.35 -14.46
C ARG A 487 -20.47 13.33 -14.15
N TYR A 488 -19.24 13.67 -14.54
CA TYR A 488 -18.08 12.95 -14.04
C TYR A 488 -17.57 13.69 -12.81
N LYS A 489 -17.45 12.99 -11.69
CA LYS A 489 -16.51 13.39 -10.64
C LYS A 489 -15.13 13.03 -11.18
N VAL A 490 -14.22 13.99 -11.15
CA VAL A 490 -12.91 13.84 -11.78
C VAL A 490 -11.81 14.43 -10.92
N ARG A 491 -10.60 13.91 -11.10
CA ARG A 491 -9.35 14.55 -10.69
C ARG A 491 -8.70 15.23 -11.90
N ASP A 492 -8.29 16.48 -11.75
CA ASP A 492 -7.48 17.20 -12.73
C ASP A 492 -6.05 16.61 -12.80
N VAL A 493 -5.64 16.09 -13.96
CA VAL A 493 -4.29 15.51 -14.18
C VAL A 493 -3.42 16.38 -15.09
N ASN A 494 -3.65 17.69 -15.08
CA ASN A 494 -2.86 18.67 -15.81
C ASN A 494 -1.75 19.22 -14.91
N HIS A 495 -0.72 18.42 -14.65
CA HIS A 495 0.37 18.66 -13.67
C HIS A 495 1.08 20.04 -13.76
N LYS A 496 0.98 20.74 -14.88
CA LYS A 496 1.56 22.09 -15.06
C LYS A 496 0.58 23.24 -14.80
N SER A 497 -0.63 22.95 -14.33
CA SER A 497 -1.70 23.93 -14.13
C SER A 497 -1.97 24.14 -12.64
N LYS A 498 -2.42 25.34 -12.26
CA LYS A 498 -2.84 25.67 -10.88
C LYS A 498 -4.03 24.86 -10.37
N SER A 499 -4.69 24.09 -11.25
CA SER A 499 -5.80 23.22 -10.91
C SER A 499 -5.40 21.75 -10.86
N ALA A 500 -4.13 21.40 -11.09
CA ALA A 500 -3.62 20.04 -10.94
C ALA A 500 -4.03 19.43 -9.59
N GLY A 501 -4.44 18.17 -9.60
CA GLY A 501 -4.86 17.42 -8.42
C GLY A 501 -6.26 17.78 -7.91
N LYS A 502 -6.86 18.91 -8.31
CA LYS A 502 -8.19 19.30 -7.83
C LYS A 502 -9.25 18.27 -8.23
N ILE A 503 -10.10 17.93 -7.26
CA ILE A 503 -11.23 17.04 -7.46
C ILE A 503 -12.51 17.88 -7.55
N GLY A 504 -13.36 17.54 -8.52
CA GLY A 504 -14.65 18.17 -8.67
C GLY A 504 -15.45 17.53 -9.79
N TYR A 505 -16.56 18.16 -10.15
CA TYR A 505 -17.48 17.65 -11.14
C TYR A 505 -17.32 18.41 -12.46
N ILE A 506 -17.22 17.68 -13.56
CA ILE A 506 -17.25 18.19 -14.94
C ILE A 506 -18.38 17.52 -15.73
N THR A 507 -18.78 18.15 -16.84
CA THR A 507 -19.84 17.60 -17.68
C THR A 507 -19.39 16.27 -18.29
N ALA A 508 -20.28 15.27 -18.28
CA ALA A 508 -20.05 14.00 -18.97
C ALA A 508 -20.44 14.05 -20.46
N HIS A 509 -20.92 15.19 -20.93
CA HIS A 509 -21.48 15.31 -22.28
C HIS A 509 -20.36 15.24 -23.35
N HIS A 510 -20.51 14.32 -24.31
CA HIS A 510 -19.50 14.04 -25.35
C HIS A 510 -19.06 15.28 -26.19
N LYS A 511 -19.94 16.26 -26.39
CA LYS A 511 -19.62 17.58 -27.00
C LYS A 511 -18.56 18.39 -26.23
N TYR A 512 -18.27 18.06 -24.98
CA TYR A 512 -17.34 18.77 -24.11
C TYR A 512 -16.14 17.92 -23.71
N VAL A 513 -16.35 16.62 -23.47
CA VAL A 513 -15.32 15.68 -23.02
C VAL A 513 -15.35 14.41 -23.86
N VAL A 514 -14.17 13.87 -24.18
CA VAL A 514 -14.03 12.59 -24.90
C VAL A 514 -12.88 11.78 -24.32
N GLN A 515 -12.89 10.46 -24.50
CA GLN A 515 -11.78 9.59 -24.07
C GLN A 515 -10.41 10.09 -24.55
N ALA A 516 -9.43 10.07 -23.65
CA ALA A 516 -8.06 10.50 -23.92
C ALA A 516 -7.25 9.52 -24.77
N TYR A 517 -7.64 8.24 -24.83
CA TYR A 517 -6.92 7.19 -25.54
C TYR A 517 -7.71 6.69 -26.76
N TYR A 518 -7.01 6.26 -27.82
CA TYR A 518 -7.66 5.59 -28.96
C TYR A 518 -8.10 4.17 -28.59
N GLN A 519 -9.18 3.67 -29.18
CA GLN A 519 -9.67 2.30 -28.95
C GLN A 519 -9.43 1.36 -30.13
N SER A 520 -8.94 1.89 -31.25
CA SER A 520 -8.75 1.13 -32.49
C SER A 520 -7.47 1.53 -33.19
N VAL A 521 -7.00 0.65 -34.09
CA VAL A 521 -5.92 0.94 -35.03
C VAL A 521 -6.46 1.80 -36.17
N PRO A 522 -5.74 2.83 -36.65
CA PRO A 522 -6.15 3.58 -37.83
C PRO A 522 -6.25 2.69 -39.07
N LYS A 523 -7.21 2.96 -39.98
CA LYS A 523 -7.41 2.17 -41.21
C LYS A 523 -6.14 2.03 -42.05
N ASN A 524 -5.35 3.09 -42.16
CA ASN A 524 -4.08 3.09 -42.90
C ASN A 524 -2.87 2.58 -42.08
N LYS A 525 -3.10 2.10 -40.85
CA LYS A 525 -2.10 1.60 -39.89
C LYS A 525 -0.98 2.61 -39.60
N LYS A 526 -1.21 3.92 -39.78
CA LYS A 526 -0.23 4.98 -39.50
C LYS A 526 -0.71 5.92 -38.40
N ILE A 527 0.21 6.29 -37.51
CA ILE A 527 0.03 7.37 -36.54
C ILE A 527 1.14 8.40 -36.70
N THR A 528 0.84 9.68 -36.46
CA THR A 528 1.83 10.76 -36.37
C THR A 528 2.04 11.16 -34.91
N VAL A 529 3.30 11.36 -34.51
CA VAL A 529 3.68 11.88 -33.20
C VAL A 529 3.40 13.38 -33.15
N ILE A 530 2.56 13.84 -32.21
CA ILE A 530 2.18 15.25 -32.09
C ILE A 530 2.59 15.91 -30.76
N GLY A 531 3.03 15.12 -29.77
CA GLY A 531 3.54 15.64 -28.51
C GLY A 531 4.71 16.62 -28.73
N THR A 532 4.72 17.74 -28.00
CA THR A 532 5.72 18.81 -28.17
C THR A 532 7.15 18.30 -27.99
N ASN A 533 7.34 17.37 -27.06
CA ASN A 533 8.64 16.78 -26.75
C ASN A 533 8.86 15.42 -27.43
N GLY A 534 8.00 15.08 -28.40
CA GLY A 534 7.96 13.74 -28.98
C GLY A 534 7.32 12.70 -28.04
N ILE A 535 7.60 11.42 -28.32
CA ILE A 535 7.20 10.27 -27.49
C ILE A 535 8.32 9.24 -27.38
N HIS A 536 8.26 8.40 -26.35
CA HIS A 536 9.13 7.24 -26.22
C HIS A 536 8.42 5.96 -26.68
N ALA A 537 9.23 5.03 -27.16
CA ALA A 537 8.86 3.67 -27.49
C ALA A 537 9.58 2.69 -26.57
N TYR A 538 8.91 1.59 -26.27
CA TYR A 538 9.25 0.68 -25.18
C TYR A 538 9.20 -0.77 -25.64
N LYS A 539 9.92 -1.65 -24.94
CA LYS A 539 9.97 -3.07 -25.32
C LYS A 539 8.71 -3.85 -24.96
N ASN A 540 7.85 -3.31 -24.09
CA ASN A 540 6.63 -3.97 -23.62
C ASN A 540 5.45 -3.00 -23.49
N GLU A 541 4.25 -3.56 -23.37
CA GLU A 541 2.97 -2.82 -23.28
C GLU A 541 2.80 -2.03 -21.98
N THR A 542 3.54 -2.38 -20.92
CA THR A 542 3.56 -1.60 -19.68
C THR A 542 4.29 -0.25 -19.84
N LEU A 543 4.91 -0.02 -21.00
CA LEU A 543 5.78 1.12 -21.30
C LEU A 543 6.96 1.25 -20.33
N THR A 544 7.52 0.10 -19.96
CA THR A 544 8.79 0.01 -19.23
C THR A 544 9.90 -0.43 -20.18
N ARG A 545 11.16 -0.26 -19.79
CA ARG A 545 12.33 -0.57 -20.64
C ARG A 545 12.30 0.21 -21.97
N ARG A 546 12.55 1.52 -21.87
CA ARG A 546 12.63 2.44 -23.02
C ARG A 546 13.61 1.91 -24.06
N ALA A 547 13.18 1.89 -25.31
CA ALA A 547 13.97 1.42 -26.44
C ALA A 547 14.40 2.56 -27.36
N LYS A 548 13.48 3.45 -27.72
CA LYS A 548 13.72 4.53 -28.67
C LYS A 548 12.85 5.74 -28.37
N SER A 549 13.18 6.89 -28.96
CA SER A 549 12.34 8.08 -28.93
C SER A 549 12.03 8.56 -30.33
N TYR A 550 10.84 9.13 -30.50
CA TYR A 550 10.35 9.65 -31.76
C TYR A 550 10.01 11.13 -31.58
N LYS A 551 10.59 11.97 -32.43
CA LYS A 551 10.34 13.43 -32.41
C LYS A 551 8.93 13.72 -32.91
N LYS A 552 8.42 14.91 -32.61
CA LYS A 552 7.18 15.42 -33.21
C LYS A 552 7.26 15.36 -34.74
N GLY A 553 6.16 15.00 -35.40
CA GLY A 553 6.08 14.80 -36.85
C GLY A 553 6.50 13.41 -37.33
N THR A 554 7.03 12.54 -36.45
CA THR A 554 7.39 11.18 -36.86
C THR A 554 6.14 10.37 -37.20
N HIS A 555 6.18 9.68 -38.35
CA HIS A 555 5.14 8.74 -38.77
C HIS A 555 5.52 7.32 -38.34
N LEU A 556 4.62 6.63 -37.64
CA LEU A 556 4.84 5.29 -37.11
C LEU A 556 3.79 4.32 -37.66
N ARG A 557 4.23 3.13 -38.08
CA ARG A 557 3.32 2.05 -38.48
C ARG A 557 2.92 1.23 -37.27
N VAL A 558 1.62 1.02 -37.12
CA VAL A 558 0.98 0.32 -36.01
C VAL A 558 0.53 -1.07 -36.47
N LYS A 559 0.90 -2.10 -35.73
CA LYS A 559 0.49 -3.49 -35.95
C LYS A 559 -0.87 -3.77 -35.31
N LYS A 560 -0.98 -3.49 -34.01
CA LYS A 560 -2.20 -3.68 -33.21
C LYS A 560 -2.31 -2.62 -32.12
N ILE A 561 -3.51 -2.48 -31.57
CA ILE A 561 -3.73 -1.75 -30.34
C ILE A 561 -3.86 -2.77 -29.20
N VAL A 562 -3.27 -2.47 -28.06
CA VAL A 562 -3.29 -3.31 -26.87
C VAL A 562 -3.89 -2.51 -25.73
N LYS A 563 -4.80 -3.14 -24.98
CA LYS A 563 -5.37 -2.57 -23.77
C LYS A 563 -4.46 -2.91 -22.60
N HIS A 564 -4.13 -1.91 -21.79
CA HIS A 564 -3.38 -2.08 -20.56
C HIS A 564 -4.09 -1.27 -19.48
N ASN A 565 -4.77 -1.97 -18.58
CA ASN A 565 -5.74 -1.40 -17.63
C ASN A 565 -6.81 -0.56 -18.35
N LEU A 566 -6.99 0.71 -17.97
CA LEU A 566 -7.97 1.63 -18.56
C LEU A 566 -7.39 2.50 -19.68
N THR A 567 -6.19 2.19 -20.13
CA THR A 567 -5.49 2.93 -21.18
C THR A 567 -5.11 1.99 -22.32
N THR A 568 -4.70 2.55 -23.45
CA THR A 568 -4.29 1.76 -24.62
C THR A 568 -2.90 2.14 -25.10
N ARG A 569 -2.27 1.18 -25.79
CA ARG A 569 -0.95 1.28 -26.40
C ARG A 569 -1.04 0.85 -27.84
N TYR A 570 -0.24 1.47 -28.69
CA TYR A 570 0.00 0.92 -30.01
C TYR A 570 1.25 0.06 -29.97
N GLN A 571 1.11 -1.19 -30.41
CA GLN A 571 2.27 -1.98 -30.79
C GLN A 571 2.64 -1.59 -32.23
N LEU A 572 3.86 -1.12 -32.40
CA LEU A 572 4.44 -0.75 -33.68
C LEU A 572 4.84 -2.01 -34.47
N SER A 573 5.03 -1.87 -35.78
CA SER A 573 5.44 -2.98 -36.65
C SER A 573 6.78 -3.62 -36.25
N ASN A 574 7.66 -2.88 -35.58
CA ASN A 574 8.94 -3.36 -35.05
C ASN A 574 8.82 -4.03 -33.66
N GLY A 575 7.61 -4.28 -33.17
CA GLY A 575 7.34 -4.92 -31.89
C GLY A 575 7.37 -3.98 -30.68
N TYR A 576 7.85 -2.74 -30.81
CA TYR A 576 7.85 -1.77 -29.71
C TYR A 576 6.47 -1.19 -29.43
N TYR A 577 6.29 -0.68 -28.23
CA TYR A 577 5.03 -0.11 -27.76
C TYR A 577 5.15 1.39 -27.55
N VAL A 578 4.14 2.13 -27.96
CA VAL A 578 3.99 3.57 -27.70
C VAL A 578 2.62 3.87 -27.12
N THR A 579 2.49 5.00 -26.44
CA THR A 579 1.20 5.48 -25.93
C THR A 579 0.19 5.70 -27.07
N ALA A 580 -1.08 5.34 -26.83
CA ALA A 580 -2.20 5.68 -27.73
C ALA A 580 -2.97 6.93 -27.24
N ASN A 581 -2.36 7.76 -26.40
CA ASN A 581 -2.93 9.01 -25.91
C ASN A 581 -3.08 10.04 -27.06
N LYS A 582 -4.30 10.54 -27.26
CA LYS A 582 -4.72 11.47 -28.33
C LYS A 582 -4.07 12.86 -28.26
N LYS A 583 -3.40 13.22 -27.16
CA LYS A 583 -2.58 14.43 -27.04
C LYS A 583 -1.14 14.23 -27.53
N LEU A 584 -0.67 12.99 -27.58
CA LEU A 584 0.71 12.64 -27.89
C LEU A 584 0.86 12.02 -29.28
N VAL A 585 -0.18 11.34 -29.77
CA VAL A 585 -0.25 10.77 -31.12
C VAL A 585 -1.59 11.07 -31.79
N ILE A 586 -1.61 11.06 -33.12
CA ILE A 586 -2.82 11.18 -33.92
C ILE A 586 -2.85 10.14 -35.04
N GLN A 587 -4.02 9.62 -35.34
CA GLN A 587 -4.22 8.65 -36.42
C GLN A 587 -4.12 9.35 -37.79
N GLY A 588 -3.39 8.75 -38.74
CA GLY A 588 -3.21 9.27 -40.10
C GLY A 588 -1.85 9.92 -40.34
N ASN A 589 -1.74 10.62 -41.48
CA ASN A 589 -0.64 11.53 -41.78
C ASN A 589 -1.14 12.94 -41.41
N TYR A 590 -0.83 13.38 -40.19
CA TYR A 590 -1.23 14.69 -39.68
C TYR A 590 -0.16 15.74 -39.90
#